data_AF-A0A7R9XQB9-F1
#
_entry.id   AF-A0A7R9XQB9-F1
#
_cell.length_a   1.000
_cell.length_b   1.000
_cell.length_c   1.000
_cell.angle_alpha   90.00
_cell.angle_beta   90.00
_cell.angle_gamma   90.00
#
_symmetry.space_group_name_H-M   'P 1'
#
loop_
_entity.id
_entity.type
_entity.pdbx_description
1 polymer ?
#
loop_
_entity_poly.entity_id
_entity_poly.type
_entity_poly.pdbx_seq_one_letter_code
_entity_poly.pdbx_strand_id
1 'polypeptide(L)'
;DDDDDDARRESIGADGDGDDADDDGNTTQRALVERRLKRMRELRSMYRDQYWRLLEELRKKHRRFELRRGHGGSRDAAEEAEAARALEGTTSVCQEPSCEARSMPCVSYCFAHVALDETQKLYARAADGAPRETMG
;
A
#
# COMPACT_ATOMS: atom_id res chain seq x y z
N ASP A 1 21.03 -19.17 -2.71
CA ASP A 1 20.37 -20.35 -3.31
C ASP A 1 18.95 -19.99 -3.74
N ASP A 2 18.77 -19.14 -4.77
CA ASP A 2 17.44 -18.74 -5.29
C ASP A 2 17.50 -18.38 -6.80
N ASP A 3 18.30 -19.10 -7.60
CA ASP A 3 18.54 -18.77 -9.02
C ASP A 3 17.95 -19.79 -10.03
N ASP A 4 17.14 -20.77 -9.62
CA ASP A 4 16.73 -21.89 -10.50
C ASP A 4 15.27 -21.88 -11.04
N ASP A 5 14.41 -20.91 -10.69
CA ASP A 5 12.99 -20.94 -11.11
C ASP A 5 12.69 -20.19 -12.45
N ASP A 6 13.67 -19.53 -13.08
CA ASP A 6 13.48 -18.72 -14.31
C ASP A 6 13.73 -19.51 -15.62
N ALA A 7 14.09 -20.80 -15.54
CA ALA A 7 14.41 -21.62 -16.71
C ALA A 7 13.17 -22.27 -17.39
N ARG A 8 11.97 -22.18 -16.79
CA ARG A 8 10.75 -22.81 -17.34
C ARG A 8 9.84 -21.82 -18.06
N ARG A 9 10.45 -20.95 -18.86
CA ARG A 9 9.81 -20.21 -19.95
C ARG A 9 9.38 -21.20 -21.04
N GLU A 10 8.34 -21.99 -20.77
CA GLU A 10 7.66 -22.75 -21.82
C GLU A 10 6.84 -21.77 -22.65
N SER A 11 7.35 -21.53 -23.86
CA SER A 11 6.60 -21.04 -25.00
C SER A 11 5.36 -21.92 -25.21
N ILE A 12 4.25 -21.56 -24.58
CA ILE A 12 2.95 -22.15 -24.92
C ILE A 12 2.50 -21.41 -26.17
N GLY A 13 2.66 -22.11 -27.29
CA GLY A 13 2.24 -21.71 -28.61
C GLY A 13 0.79 -21.26 -28.61
N ALA A 14 0.53 -20.25 -29.42
CA ALA A 14 -0.79 -19.91 -29.90
C ALA A 14 -1.30 -21.04 -30.81
N ASP A 15 -1.71 -22.16 -30.22
CA ASP A 15 -2.47 -23.17 -30.93
C ASP A 15 -3.95 -22.80 -30.78
N GLY A 16 -4.37 -21.87 -31.63
CA GLY A 16 -5.76 -21.74 -32.02
C GLY A 16 -6.13 -22.98 -32.83
N ASP A 17 -6.36 -24.09 -32.14
CA ASP A 17 -6.87 -25.32 -32.74
C ASP A 17 -8.38 -25.13 -32.95
N GLY A 18 -8.68 -24.45 -34.04
CA GLY A 18 -10.01 -24.45 -34.65
C GLY A 18 -10.22 -25.81 -35.29
N ASP A 19 -10.75 -26.75 -34.53
CA ASP A 19 -11.34 -27.98 -35.05
C ASP A 19 -12.76 -28.10 -34.47
N ASP A 20 -13.64 -27.20 -34.93
CA ASP A 20 -15.09 -27.37 -34.89
C ASP A 20 -15.54 -28.07 -36.19
N ALA A 21 -14.88 -29.17 -36.54
CA ALA A 21 -15.31 -30.05 -37.63
C ALA A 21 -16.20 -31.16 -37.06
N ASP A 22 -17.50 -31.02 -37.33
CA ASP A 22 -18.51 -32.06 -37.50
C ASP A 22 -18.70 -33.11 -36.37
N ASP A 23 -19.79 -33.00 -35.60
CA ASP A 23 -20.47 -34.18 -35.05
C ASP A 23 -21.97 -33.93 -34.88
N ASP A 24 -22.73 -34.87 -35.41
CA ASP A 24 -24.18 -34.91 -35.61
C ASP A 24 -25.03 -34.48 -34.39
N GLY A 25 -26.28 -34.09 -34.66
CA GLY A 25 -27.25 -33.52 -33.71
C GLY A 25 -27.66 -34.35 -32.48
N ASN A 26 -26.84 -35.30 -32.03
CA ASN A 26 -26.99 -36.06 -30.79
C ASN A 26 -25.66 -36.16 -30.00
N THR A 27 -25.08 -35.03 -29.63
CA THR A 27 -23.92 -35.03 -28.73
C THR A 27 -24.33 -35.56 -27.35
N THR A 28 -23.65 -36.60 -26.87
CA THR A 28 -23.95 -37.18 -25.55
C THR A 28 -23.77 -36.14 -24.43
N GLN A 29 -24.56 -36.24 -23.37
CA GLN A 29 -24.45 -35.38 -22.19
C GLN A 29 -23.01 -35.35 -21.64
N ARG A 30 -22.30 -36.48 -21.72
CA ARG A 30 -20.90 -36.60 -21.30
C ARG A 30 -19.96 -35.72 -22.12
N ALA A 31 -20.07 -35.76 -23.45
CA ALA A 31 -19.26 -34.93 -24.35
C ALA A 31 -19.52 -33.42 -24.13
N LEU A 32 -20.77 -33.04 -23.85
CA LEU A 32 -21.11 -31.66 -23.51
C LEU A 32 -20.46 -31.20 -22.20
N VAL A 33 -20.47 -32.05 -21.16
CA VAL A 33 -19.82 -31.76 -19.88
C VAL A 33 -18.31 -31.61 -20.05
N GLU A 34 -17.68 -32.48 -20.81
CA GLU A 34 -16.23 -32.42 -21.09
C GLU A 34 -15.84 -31.14 -21.82
N ARG A 35 -16.59 -30.76 -22.87
CA ARG A 35 -16.37 -29.49 -23.59
C ARG A 35 -16.55 -28.27 -22.68
N ARG A 36 -17.58 -28.27 -21.84
CA ARG A 36 -17.83 -27.18 -20.89
C ARG A 36 -16.71 -27.10 -19.85
N LEU A 37 -16.20 -28.24 -19.38
CA LEU A 37 -15.09 -28.30 -18.45
C LEU A 37 -13.79 -27.76 -19.08
N LYS A 38 -13.52 -28.10 -20.34
CA LYS A 38 -12.38 -27.57 -21.12
C LYS A 38 -12.47 -26.03 -21.20
N ARG A 39 -13.61 -25.50 -21.67
CA ARG A 39 -13.84 -24.04 -21.72
C ARG A 39 -13.73 -23.35 -20.37
N MET A 40 -14.21 -23.98 -19.29
CA MET A 40 -14.08 -23.43 -17.94
C MET A 40 -12.62 -23.42 -17.45
N ARG A 41 -11.79 -24.38 -17.86
CA ARG A 41 -10.35 -24.40 -17.55
C ARG A 41 -9.62 -23.33 -18.34
N GLU A 42 -9.91 -23.18 -19.62
CA GLU A 42 -9.38 -22.12 -20.48
C GLU A 42 -9.71 -20.74 -19.92
N LEU A 43 -10.98 -20.50 -19.57
CA LEU A 43 -11.44 -19.26 -18.96
C LEU A 43 -10.66 -18.95 -17.67
N ARG A 44 -10.50 -19.95 -16.79
CA ARG A 44 -9.72 -19.81 -15.56
C ARG A 44 -8.26 -19.45 -15.84
N SER A 45 -7.65 -20.04 -16.86
CA SER A 45 -6.28 -19.70 -17.26
C SER A 45 -6.20 -18.24 -17.71
N MET A 46 -7.09 -17.81 -18.60
CA MET A 46 -7.12 -16.42 -19.08
C MET A 46 -7.29 -15.40 -17.95
N TYR A 47 -8.17 -15.66 -16.98
CA TYR A 47 -8.34 -14.77 -15.82
C TYR A 47 -7.09 -14.74 -14.93
N ARG A 48 -6.42 -15.87 -14.75
CA ARG A 48 -5.15 -15.93 -14.01
C ARG A 48 -4.07 -15.10 -14.71
N ASP A 49 -3.99 -15.18 -16.03
CA ASP A 49 -3.01 -14.44 -16.82
C ASP A 49 -3.31 -12.93 -16.79
N GLN A 50 -4.59 -12.55 -16.89
CA GLN A 50 -5.03 -11.16 -16.71
C GLN A 50 -4.68 -10.61 -15.32
N TYR A 51 -4.87 -11.41 -14.26
CA TYR A 51 -4.50 -11.06 -12.90
C TYR A 51 -3.01 -10.77 -12.77
N TRP A 52 -2.16 -11.68 -13.28
CA TRP A 52 -0.71 -11.50 -13.22
C TRP A 52 -0.23 -10.28 -14.00
N ARG A 53 -0.79 -10.02 -15.18
CA ARG A 53 -0.49 -8.83 -15.97
C ARG A 53 -0.81 -7.53 -15.21
N LEU A 54 -1.99 -7.47 -14.58
CA LEU A 54 -2.39 -6.32 -13.78
C LEU A 54 -1.48 -6.11 -12.56
N LEU A 55 -1.10 -7.20 -11.88
CA LEU A 55 -0.16 -7.18 -10.78
C LEU A 55 1.22 -6.65 -11.19
N GLU A 56 1.75 -7.10 -12.33
CA GLU A 56 3.02 -6.60 -12.84
C GLU A 56 2.97 -5.11 -13.15
N GLU A 57 1.88 -4.63 -13.75
CA GLU A 57 1.69 -3.20 -14.00
C GLU A 57 1.63 -2.39 -12.71
N LEU A 58 0.93 -2.91 -11.69
CA LEU A 58 0.88 -2.30 -10.37
C LEU A 58 2.28 -2.21 -9.75
N ARG A 59 3.05 -3.30 -9.75
CA ARG A 59 4.43 -3.32 -9.23
C ARG A 59 5.34 -2.36 -9.99
N LYS A 60 5.25 -2.30 -11.33
CA LYS A 60 6.01 -1.35 -12.16
C LYS A 60 5.67 0.10 -11.80
N LYS A 61 4.39 0.42 -11.61
CA LYS A 61 3.93 1.76 -11.19
C LYS A 61 4.41 2.09 -9.78
N HIS A 62 4.31 1.15 -8.84
CA HIS A 62 4.77 1.29 -7.46
C HIS A 62 6.29 1.54 -7.40
N ARG A 63 7.09 0.71 -8.09
CA ARG A 63 8.54 0.91 -8.19
C ARG A 63 8.91 2.27 -8.75
N ARG A 64 8.21 2.71 -9.81
CA ARG A 64 8.41 4.07 -10.36
C ARG A 64 7.98 5.18 -9.41
N PHE A 65 6.97 4.93 -8.58
CA PHE A 65 6.52 5.87 -7.56
C PHE A 65 7.55 5.98 -6.44
N GLU A 66 8.03 4.86 -5.91
CA GLU A 66 9.09 4.79 -4.89
C GLU A 66 10.39 5.45 -5.37
N LEU A 67 10.84 5.14 -6.60
CA LEU A 67 12.03 5.76 -7.17
C LEU A 67 11.90 7.28 -7.34
N ARG A 68 10.69 7.79 -7.60
CA ARG A 68 10.46 9.23 -7.82
C ARG A 68 10.19 10.02 -6.55
N ARG A 69 9.62 9.40 -5.51
CA ARG A 69 9.22 10.10 -4.28
C ARG A 69 10.13 9.77 -3.09
N GLY A 70 11.11 8.88 -3.25
CA GLY A 70 11.63 8.10 -2.14
C GLY A 70 10.54 7.13 -1.66
N HIS A 71 10.90 6.09 -0.90
CA HIS A 71 9.92 5.18 -0.30
C HIS A 71 8.74 6.00 0.25
N GLY A 72 7.57 5.88 -0.38
CA GLY A 72 6.45 6.77 -0.14
C GLY A 72 5.89 6.52 1.26
N GLY A 73 6.46 7.18 2.26
CA GLY A 73 6.06 7.05 3.66
C GLY A 73 5.92 5.59 4.10
N SER A 74 6.88 4.71 3.77
CA SER A 74 6.93 3.41 4.45
C SER A 74 7.03 3.71 5.94
N ARG A 75 6.17 3.08 6.75
CA ARG A 75 6.21 3.25 8.21
C ARG A 75 7.60 2.98 8.74
N ASP A 76 8.31 2.04 8.15
CA ASP A 76 9.70 1.71 8.51
C ASP A 76 10.65 2.88 8.23
N ALA A 77 10.47 3.62 7.13
CA ALA A 77 11.28 4.81 6.83
C ALA A 77 10.95 5.99 7.74
N ALA A 78 9.69 6.10 8.19
CA ALA A 78 9.28 7.10 9.18
C ALA A 78 9.79 6.75 10.59
N GLU A 79 9.68 5.49 10.98
CA GLU A 79 10.17 4.93 12.24
C GLU A 79 11.71 4.97 12.29
N GLU A 80 12.40 4.73 11.18
CA GLU A 80 13.87 4.81 11.08
C GLU A 80 14.36 6.26 11.06
N ALA A 81 13.62 7.19 10.45
CA ALA A 81 13.89 8.63 10.57
C ALA A 81 13.62 9.14 12.00
N GLU A 82 12.61 8.64 12.69
CA GLU A 82 12.32 8.96 14.08
C GLU A 82 13.38 8.37 15.02
N ALA A 83 13.81 7.13 14.78
CA ALA A 83 14.89 6.47 15.51
C ALA A 83 16.24 7.19 15.28
N ALA A 84 16.54 7.62 14.05
CA ALA A 84 17.72 8.41 13.74
C ALA A 84 17.71 9.75 14.50
N ARG A 85 16.57 10.45 14.54
CA ARG A 85 16.43 11.70 15.32
C ARG A 85 16.52 11.48 16.84
N ALA A 86 16.07 10.33 17.33
CA ALA A 86 16.22 9.93 18.72
C ALA A 86 17.69 9.64 19.06
N LEU A 87 18.44 9.03 18.13
CA LEU A 87 19.87 8.77 18.27
C LEU A 87 20.71 10.05 18.19
N GLU A 88 20.33 10.99 17.32
CA GLU A 88 20.94 12.32 17.18
C GLU A 88 20.63 13.26 18.36
N GLY A 89 19.88 12.79 19.38
CA GLY A 89 19.65 13.53 20.61
C GLY A 89 18.70 14.74 20.47
N THR A 90 17.98 14.84 19.35
CA THR A 90 17.04 15.93 19.08
C THR A 90 15.67 15.77 19.75
N THR A 91 15.51 14.79 20.65
CA THR A 91 14.33 14.71 21.52
C THR A 91 14.48 15.69 22.68
N SER A 92 14.41 16.99 22.39
CA SER A 92 14.44 18.01 23.41
C SER A 92 13.27 17.83 24.36
N VAL A 93 13.54 17.91 25.66
CA VAL A 93 12.49 18.03 26.68
C VAL A 93 11.86 19.41 26.55
N CYS A 94 10.59 19.54 26.92
CA CYS A 94 9.92 20.83 27.01
C CYS A 94 10.77 21.83 27.82
N GLN A 95 10.88 23.05 27.32
CA GLN A 95 11.67 24.13 27.93
C GLN A 95 11.09 24.63 29.27
N GLU A 96 9.83 24.31 29.57
CA GLU A 96 9.20 24.63 30.86
C GLU A 96 9.87 23.85 32.00
N PRO A 97 10.41 24.52 33.05
CA PRO A 97 11.32 23.94 34.05
C PRO A 97 10.71 22.80 34.89
N SER A 98 9.38 22.66 34.91
CA SER A 98 8.65 21.61 35.63
C SER A 98 8.01 20.57 34.72
N CYS A 99 8.30 20.59 33.41
CA CYS A 99 7.67 19.72 32.42
C CYS A 99 8.65 18.67 31.90
N GLU A 100 8.35 17.40 32.17
CA GLU A 100 9.13 16.25 31.69
C GLU A 100 8.63 15.73 30.33
N ALA A 101 7.61 16.36 29.75
CA ALA A 101 7.09 15.98 28.46
C ALA A 101 8.10 16.30 27.35
N ARG A 102 8.14 15.44 26.32
CA ARG A 102 8.93 15.68 25.12
C ARG A 102 8.41 16.92 24.39
N SER A 103 9.32 17.74 23.89
CA SER A 103 8.95 18.86 23.03
C SER A 103 8.39 18.34 21.71
N MET A 104 7.55 19.15 21.07
CA MET A 104 7.05 18.83 19.75
C MET A 104 8.15 19.00 18.68
N PRO A 105 8.02 18.35 17.51
CA PRO A 105 8.96 18.52 16.41
C PRO A 105 9.14 20.01 16.06
N CYS A 106 10.40 20.45 15.97
CA CYS A 106 10.80 21.81 15.61
C CYS A 106 10.32 22.91 16.59
N VAL A 107 9.91 22.56 17.81
CA VAL A 107 9.49 23.51 18.85
C VAL A 107 10.13 23.12 20.18
N SER A 108 10.49 24.11 21.01
CA SER A 108 11.12 23.87 22.32
C SER A 108 10.14 23.48 23.43
N TYR A 109 8.83 23.53 23.17
CA TYR A 109 7.75 23.22 24.13
C TYR A 109 6.95 21.97 23.72
N CYS A 110 6.30 21.33 24.70
CA CYS A 110 5.35 20.23 24.45
C CYS A 110 3.97 20.78 24.02
N PHE A 111 3.05 19.89 23.59
CA PHE A 111 1.71 20.30 23.15
C PHE A 111 0.92 21.12 24.20
N ALA A 112 1.08 20.82 25.49
CA ALA A 112 0.41 21.57 26.57
C ALA A 112 0.98 22.98 26.78
N HIS A 113 2.27 23.16 26.49
CA HIS A 113 3.00 24.42 26.71
C HIS A 113 3.35 25.15 25.42
N VAL A 114 2.91 24.66 24.25
CA VAL A 114 3.20 25.24 22.94
C VAL A 114 2.73 26.69 22.81
N ALA A 115 1.72 27.09 23.59
CA ALA A 115 1.21 28.45 23.66
C ALA A 115 2.09 29.41 24.50
N LEU A 116 3.14 28.91 25.18
CA LEU A 116 4.16 29.74 25.84
C LEU A 116 5.22 30.24 24.85
N ASP A 117 5.27 29.68 23.65
CA ASP A 117 6.20 30.09 22.60
C ASP A 117 5.71 31.37 21.90
N GLU A 118 6.49 32.45 21.99
CA GLU A 118 6.18 33.75 21.38
C GLU A 118 6.16 33.71 19.84
N THR A 119 6.84 32.74 19.23
CA THR A 119 6.92 32.62 17.77
C THR A 119 5.73 31.86 17.17
N GLN A 120 4.92 31.24 18.03
CA GLN A 120 3.83 30.36 17.68
C GLN A 120 2.59 31.16 17.23
N LYS A 121 2.04 30.82 16.05
CA LYS A 121 0.88 31.52 15.46
C LYS A 121 -0.36 30.63 15.22
N LEU A 122 -0.24 29.32 15.46
CA LEU A 122 -1.25 28.33 15.04
C LEU A 122 -2.13 27.81 16.18
N TYR A 123 -1.66 27.87 17.44
CA TYR A 123 -2.32 27.27 18.59
C TYR A 123 -2.76 28.39 19.51
N ALA A 124 -4.06 28.52 19.71
CA ALA A 124 -4.60 29.32 20.80
C ALA A 124 -4.77 28.40 22.01
N ARG A 125 -4.40 28.88 23.19
CA ARG A 125 -4.83 28.23 24.42
C ARG A 125 -6.37 28.27 24.41
N ALA A 126 -7.01 27.10 24.52
CA ALA A 126 -8.44 27.07 24.73
C ALA A 126 -8.71 27.93 25.97
N ALA A 127 -9.47 29.02 25.79
CA ALA A 127 -9.87 29.86 26.91
C ALA A 127 -10.54 28.95 27.93
N ASP A 128 -10.09 29.01 29.18
CA ASP A 128 -10.63 28.24 30.28
C ASP A 128 -12.16 28.46 30.34
N GLY A 129 -12.95 27.52 29.81
CA GLY A 129 -14.39 27.44 30.04
C GLY A 129 -15.36 28.20 29.11
N ALA A 130 -15.16 28.27 27.79
CA ALA A 130 -16.28 28.64 26.90
C ALA A 130 -17.22 27.41 26.69
N PRO A 131 -18.52 27.48 27.06
CA PRO A 131 -19.42 26.35 26.87
C PRO A 131 -19.63 26.10 25.38
N ARG A 132 -19.58 24.82 25.03
CA ARG A 132 -19.84 24.30 23.68
C ARG A 132 -21.31 24.61 23.33
N GLU A 133 -21.52 25.56 22.43
CA GLU A 133 -22.84 25.87 21.88
C GLU A 133 -23.41 24.61 21.23
N THR A 134 -24.40 24.01 21.88
CA THR A 134 -25.22 22.95 21.28
C THR A 134 -26.09 23.63 20.24
N MET A 135 -25.77 23.47 18.95
CA MET A 135 -26.68 23.84 17.86
C MET A 135 -28.00 23.10 18.02
N GLY A 136 -29.09 23.85 18.12
CA GLY A 136 -30.48 23.37 17.99
C GLY A 136 -30.95 23.38 16.54
#